data_AF-A0A965CFL1-F1
#
_entry.id   AF-A0A965CFL1-F1
#
_cell.length_a   1.000
_cell.length_b   1.000
_cell.length_c   1.000
_cell.angle_alpha   90.00
_cell.angle_beta   90.00
_cell.angle_gamma   90.00
#
_symmetry.space_group_name_H-M   'P 1'
#
loop_
_entity.id
_entity.type
_entity.pdbx_description
1 polymer ?
#
loop_
_entity_poly.entity_id
_entity_poly.type
_entity_poly.pdbx_seq_one_letter_code
_entity_poly.pdbx_strand_id
1 'polypeptide(L)'
;MIAASLADSLLTAPVIAFLVALVATLAKFEVRLPESLYPILSTFLLLAIGLKGGKALAAASPGDIWKPLVASLVLGVVTPLVAFTMFKVLNRLDTVNSAALAAHYGSVSAVTFTVLLSSLDTRGIDYEGFVAGLLAVLEIVGIIVALFLARGS
;
A
#
# COMPACT_ATOMS: atom_id res chain seq x y z
N MET A 1 -14.19 20.62 -12.53
CA MET A 1 -13.95 19.16 -12.72
C MET A 1 -12.96 18.60 -11.69
N ILE A 2 -11.74 19.14 -11.54
CA ILE A 2 -10.74 18.66 -10.55
C ILE A 2 -11.19 18.81 -9.08
N ALA A 3 -11.85 19.92 -8.72
CA ALA A 3 -12.32 20.14 -7.35
C ALA A 3 -13.42 19.15 -6.91
N ALA A 4 -14.34 18.80 -7.83
CA ALA A 4 -15.39 17.81 -7.56
C ALA A 4 -14.79 16.43 -7.32
N SER A 5 -13.80 16.04 -8.14
CA SER A 5 -13.13 14.74 -7.98
C SER A 5 -12.34 14.59 -6.69
N LEU A 6 -11.85 15.69 -6.11
CA LEU A 6 -11.12 15.68 -4.85
C LEU A 6 -12.08 15.54 -3.66
N ALA A 7 -13.22 16.25 -3.71
CA ALA A 7 -14.26 16.14 -2.69
C ALA A 7 -14.78 14.70 -2.57
N ASP A 8 -15.01 14.03 -3.71
CA ASP A 8 -15.47 12.64 -3.71
C ASP A 8 -14.49 11.69 -3.01
N SER A 9 -13.18 11.83 -3.26
CA SER A 9 -12.16 10.98 -2.63
C SER A 9 -12.05 11.23 -1.12
N LEU A 10 -12.21 12.48 -0.68
CA LEU A 10 -12.18 12.85 0.75
C LEU A 10 -13.41 12.33 1.53
N LEU A 11 -14.53 12.12 0.85
CA LEU A 11 -15.77 11.63 1.44
C LEU A 11 -15.89 10.09 1.43
N THR A 12 -14.84 9.37 1.02
CA THR A 12 -14.83 7.91 1.07
C THR A 12 -14.76 7.40 2.52
N ALA A 13 -15.39 6.25 2.79
CA ALA A 13 -15.45 5.66 4.13
C ALA A 13 -14.05 5.46 4.78
N PRO A 14 -12.99 5.03 4.07
CA PRO A 14 -11.65 4.91 4.67
C PRO A 14 -11.07 6.25 5.11
N VAL A 15 -11.25 7.33 4.32
CA VAL A 15 -10.76 8.66 4.69
C VAL A 15 -11.53 9.20 5.89
N ILE A 16 -12.85 9.08 5.90
CA ILE A 16 -13.68 9.50 7.03
C ILE A 16 -13.30 8.72 8.29
N ALA A 17 -13.13 7.40 8.21
CA ALA A 17 -12.70 6.58 9.34
C ALA A 17 -11.34 7.02 9.90
N PHE A 18 -10.37 7.32 9.02
CA PHE A 18 -9.07 7.87 9.41
C PHE A 18 -9.20 9.23 10.10
N LEU A 19 -10.00 10.15 9.56
CA LEU A 19 -10.22 11.47 10.15
C LEU A 19 -10.92 11.38 11.51
N VAL A 20 -11.89 10.48 11.66
CA VAL A 20 -12.55 10.22 12.95
C VAL A 20 -11.53 9.69 13.96
N ALA A 21 -10.69 8.72 13.58
CA ALA A 21 -9.65 8.19 14.44
C ALA A 21 -8.62 9.26 14.84
N LEU A 22 -8.25 10.14 13.90
CA LEU A 22 -7.36 11.28 14.14
C LEU A 22 -7.96 12.25 15.16
N VAL A 23 -9.22 12.68 14.96
CA VAL A 23 -9.93 13.58 15.87
C VAL A 23 -10.11 12.94 17.24
N ALA A 24 -10.49 11.66 17.32
CA ALA A 24 -10.62 10.92 18.57
C ALA A 24 -9.29 10.88 19.34
N THR A 25 -8.19 10.62 18.64
CA THR A 25 -6.84 10.60 19.23
C THR A 25 -6.43 11.98 19.74
N LEU A 26 -6.67 13.04 18.96
CA LEU A 26 -6.41 14.43 19.37
C LEU A 26 -7.26 14.87 20.57
N ALA A 27 -8.49 14.36 20.66
CA ALA A 27 -9.39 14.54 21.80
C ALA A 27 -9.00 13.68 23.02
N LYS A 28 -7.89 12.94 22.97
CA LYS A 28 -7.42 12.00 24.00
C LYS A 28 -8.43 10.90 24.33
N PHE A 29 -9.30 10.56 23.38
CA PHE A 29 -10.16 9.40 23.51
C PHE A 29 -9.31 8.14 23.35
N GLU A 30 -9.02 7.46 24.45
CA GLU A 30 -8.20 6.25 24.44
C GLU A 30 -8.98 5.07 23.87
N VAL A 31 -8.95 4.90 22.54
CA VAL A 31 -9.40 3.66 21.89
C VAL A 31 -8.33 2.58 22.14
N ARG A 32 -8.39 1.93 23.29
CA ARG A 32 -7.53 0.78 23.60
C ARG A 32 -8.10 -0.48 22.95
N LEU A 33 -7.51 -0.90 21.84
CA LEU A 33 -7.77 -2.23 21.29
C LEU A 33 -7.07 -3.28 22.15
N PRO A 34 -7.72 -4.42 22.47
CA PRO A 34 -7.07 -5.53 23.17
C PRO A 34 -5.81 -5.99 22.42
N GLU A 35 -4.73 -6.33 23.15
CA GLU A 35 -3.47 -6.76 22.54
C GLU A 35 -3.63 -7.99 21.64
N SER A 36 -4.55 -8.89 22.00
CA SER A 36 -4.89 -10.08 21.21
C SER A 36 -5.55 -9.76 19.86
N LEU A 37 -6.13 -8.57 19.72
CA LEU A 37 -6.84 -8.18 18.51
C LEU A 37 -5.86 -7.89 17.35
N TYR A 38 -4.67 -7.36 17.63
CA TYR A 38 -3.70 -7.01 16.60
C TYR A 38 -3.23 -8.21 15.77
N PRO A 39 -2.75 -9.33 16.37
CA PRO A 39 -2.35 -10.51 15.59
C PRO A 39 -3.51 -11.13 14.82
N ILE A 40 -4.71 -11.15 15.41
CA ILE A 40 -5.92 -11.69 14.78
C ILE A 40 -6.27 -10.88 13.54
N LEU A 41 -6.37 -9.54 13.67
CA LEU A 41 -6.70 -8.65 12.56
C LEU A 41 -5.62 -8.70 11.47
N SER A 42 -4.34 -8.66 11.84
CA SER A 42 -3.25 -8.75 10.86
C SER A 42 -3.31 -10.06 10.07
N THR A 43 -3.45 -11.20 10.76
CA THR A 43 -3.54 -12.52 10.11
C THR A 43 -4.78 -12.62 9.24
N PHE A 44 -5.92 -12.16 9.73
CA PHE A 44 -7.18 -12.15 8.98
C PHE A 44 -7.07 -11.28 7.72
N LEU A 45 -6.52 -10.07 7.83
CA LEU A 45 -6.35 -9.16 6.70
C LEU A 45 -5.40 -9.74 5.65
N LEU A 46 -4.26 -10.29 6.07
CA LEU A 46 -3.32 -10.96 5.15
C LEU A 46 -3.97 -12.15 4.44
N LEU A 47 -4.72 -12.98 5.17
CA LEU A 47 -5.49 -14.08 4.60
C LEU A 47 -6.56 -13.56 3.62
N ALA A 48 -7.32 -12.55 3.99
CA ALA A 48 -8.39 -11.99 3.16
C ALA A 48 -7.85 -11.36 1.87
N ILE A 49 -6.75 -10.61 1.95
CA ILE A 49 -6.06 -10.04 0.78
C ILE A 49 -5.55 -11.16 -0.12
N GLY A 50 -4.91 -12.18 0.46
CA GLY A 50 -4.42 -13.35 -0.26
C GLY A 50 -5.53 -14.13 -0.98
N LEU A 51 -6.65 -14.37 -0.31
CA LEU A 51 -7.81 -15.06 -0.89
C LEU A 51 -8.49 -14.23 -2.00
N LYS A 52 -8.69 -12.92 -1.78
CA LYS A 52 -9.30 -12.02 -2.77
C LYS A 52 -8.43 -11.91 -4.02
N GLY A 53 -7.13 -11.68 -3.86
CA GLY A 53 -6.16 -11.63 -4.95
C GLY A 53 -6.04 -12.98 -5.67
N GLY A 54 -5.88 -14.07 -4.92
CA GLY A 54 -5.73 -15.42 -5.46
C GLY A 54 -6.94 -15.87 -6.28
N LYS A 55 -8.16 -15.63 -5.79
CA LYS A 55 -9.39 -15.92 -6.54
C LYS A 55 -9.47 -15.14 -7.85
N ALA A 56 -9.10 -13.86 -7.82
CA ALA A 56 -9.12 -13.01 -9.02
C ALA A 56 -8.03 -13.41 -10.02
N LEU A 57 -6.83 -13.78 -9.56
CA LEU A 57 -5.77 -14.33 -10.41
C LEU A 57 -6.21 -15.64 -11.07
N ALA A 58 -6.84 -16.54 -10.31
CA ALA A 58 -7.31 -17.83 -10.83
C ALA A 58 -8.39 -17.70 -11.91
N ALA A 59 -9.16 -16.60 -11.90
CA ALA A 59 -10.18 -16.32 -12.91
C ALA A 59 -9.65 -15.52 -14.12
N ALA A 60 -8.44 -14.96 -14.03
CA ALA A 60 -7.88 -14.10 -15.08
C ALA A 60 -7.01 -14.88 -16.06
N SER A 61 -7.00 -14.45 -17.33
CA SER A 61 -6.14 -15.03 -18.35
C SER A 61 -4.68 -14.61 -18.13
N PRO A 62 -3.69 -15.51 -18.28
CA PRO A 62 -2.27 -15.15 -18.18
C PRO A 62 -1.86 -14.00 -19.11
N GLY A 63 -2.55 -13.86 -20.25
CA GLY A 63 -2.33 -12.77 -21.21
C GLY A 63 -2.65 -11.38 -20.68
N ASP A 64 -3.55 -11.28 -19.70
CA ASP A 64 -3.99 -10.00 -19.12
C ASP A 64 -3.16 -9.63 -17.89
N ILE A 65 -2.58 -10.62 -17.21
CA ILE A 65 -1.87 -10.44 -15.93
C ILE A 65 -0.41 -10.03 -16.14
N TRP A 66 0.25 -10.51 -17.21
CA TRP A 66 1.72 -10.40 -17.30
C TRP A 66 2.22 -8.96 -17.39
N LYS A 67 1.55 -8.06 -18.13
CA LYS A 67 1.99 -6.65 -18.22
C LYS A 67 1.82 -5.92 -16.89
N PRO A 68 0.63 -5.96 -16.24
CA PRO A 68 0.48 -5.39 -14.90
C PRO A 68 1.46 -5.98 -13.88
N LEU A 69 1.70 -7.29 -13.90
CA LEU A 69 2.65 -7.95 -13.01
C LEU A 69 4.07 -7.41 -13.21
N VAL A 70 4.56 -7.35 -14.45
CA VAL A 70 5.89 -6.79 -14.74
C VAL A 70 5.96 -5.33 -14.30
N ALA A 71 4.93 -4.53 -14.55
CA ALA A 71 4.88 -3.15 -14.09
C ALA A 71 4.96 -3.05 -12.57
N SER A 72 4.22 -3.88 -11.83
CA SER A 72 4.29 -3.94 -10.36
C SER A 72 5.67 -4.36 -9.86
N LEU A 73 6.31 -5.35 -10.48
CA LEU A 73 7.67 -5.75 -10.12
C LEU A 73 8.67 -4.62 -10.36
N VAL A 74 8.61 -3.96 -11.51
CA VAL A 74 9.48 -2.83 -11.85
C VAL A 74 9.28 -1.69 -10.87
N LEU A 75 8.03 -1.31 -10.59
CA LEU A 75 7.73 -0.26 -9.62
C LEU A 75 8.25 -0.63 -8.23
N GLY A 76 8.06 -1.87 -7.79
CA GLY A 76 8.52 -2.33 -6.46
C GLY A 76 10.04 -2.33 -6.31
N VAL A 77 10.78 -2.41 -7.40
CA VAL A 77 12.24 -2.24 -7.37
C VAL A 77 12.63 -0.77 -7.46
N VAL A 78 12.03 -0.02 -8.38
CA VAL A 78 12.43 1.35 -8.67
C VAL A 78 12.10 2.29 -7.51
N THR A 79 10.93 2.16 -6.87
CA THR A 79 10.51 3.07 -5.79
C THR A 79 11.45 3.05 -4.57
N PRO A 80 11.82 1.90 -3.97
CA PRO A 80 12.79 1.88 -2.86
C PRO A 80 14.19 2.31 -3.32
N LEU A 81 14.63 1.97 -4.54
CA LEU A 81 15.95 2.40 -5.04
C LEU A 81 16.05 3.93 -5.16
N VAL A 82 15.01 4.56 -5.71
CA VAL A 82 14.93 6.02 -5.81
C VAL A 82 14.90 6.63 -4.41
N ALA A 83 14.04 6.13 -3.52
CA ALA A 83 13.95 6.61 -2.15
C ALA A 83 15.30 6.50 -1.41
N PHE A 84 15.95 5.34 -1.48
CA PHE A 84 17.26 5.10 -0.88
C PHE A 84 18.31 6.08 -1.40
N THR A 85 18.41 6.22 -2.73
CA THR A 85 19.39 7.11 -3.35
C THR A 85 19.14 8.57 -2.97
N MET A 86 17.87 9.00 -2.94
CA MET A 86 17.51 10.34 -2.48
C MET A 86 17.94 10.58 -1.03
N PHE A 87 17.60 9.67 -0.11
CA PHE A 87 17.97 9.83 1.30
C PHE A 87 19.48 9.72 1.56
N LYS A 88 20.18 8.88 0.79
CA LYS A 88 21.63 8.74 0.88
C LYS A 88 22.37 9.95 0.34
N VAL A 89 21.92 10.52 -0.79
CA VAL A 89 22.64 11.59 -1.49
C VAL A 89 22.23 12.99 -1.00
N LEU A 90 20.92 13.27 -0.91
CA LEU A 90 20.43 14.60 -0.51
C LEU A 90 20.52 14.78 1.01
N ASN A 91 20.07 13.78 1.77
CA ASN A 91 19.97 13.90 3.24
C ASN A 91 21.20 13.34 3.97
N ARG A 92 22.13 12.72 3.24
CA ARG A 92 23.39 12.16 3.76
C ARG A 92 23.20 11.24 4.97
N LEU A 93 22.10 10.50 5.00
CA LEU A 93 21.84 9.55 6.06
C LEU A 93 22.81 8.36 5.96
N ASP A 94 23.04 7.67 7.08
CA ASP A 94 23.71 6.37 7.03
C ASP A 94 22.85 5.36 6.25
N THR A 95 23.45 4.23 5.91
CA THR A 95 22.78 3.26 5.03
C THR A 95 21.56 2.63 5.69
N VAL A 96 21.64 2.32 6.98
CA VAL A 96 20.55 1.67 7.70
C VAL A 96 19.34 2.60 7.74
N ASN A 97 19.54 3.87 8.07
CA ASN A 97 18.46 4.86 8.06
C ASN A 97 17.92 5.15 6.66
N SER A 98 18.79 5.24 5.65
CA SER A 98 18.36 5.41 4.25
C SER A 98 17.53 4.21 3.76
N ALA A 99 17.93 3.00 4.12
CA ALA A 99 17.24 1.77 3.74
C ALA A 99 15.92 1.59 4.52
N ALA A 100 15.87 1.97 5.79
CA ALA A 100 14.62 1.97 6.56
C ALA A 100 13.58 2.91 5.96
N LEU A 101 13.98 4.13 5.57
CA LEU A 101 13.10 5.05 4.87
C LEU A 101 12.75 4.55 3.46
N ALA A 102 13.69 3.94 2.75
CA ALA A 102 13.41 3.30 1.47
C ALA A 102 12.40 2.15 1.59
N ALA A 103 12.44 1.37 2.67
CA ALA A 103 11.42 0.36 2.95
C ALA A 103 10.05 1.00 3.21
N HIS A 104 10.02 2.11 3.95
CA HIS A 104 8.79 2.83 4.25
C HIS A 104 8.13 3.43 2.99
N TYR A 105 8.92 4.15 2.18
CA TYR A 105 8.43 4.83 0.98
C TYR A 105 8.40 3.95 -0.29
N GLY A 106 9.15 2.84 -0.29
CA GLY A 106 9.12 1.83 -1.35
C GLY A 106 7.99 0.81 -1.18
N SER A 107 7.36 0.77 0.00
CA SER A 107 6.12 0.04 0.24
C SER A 107 4.90 0.78 -0.33
N VAL A 108 3.70 0.26 -0.06
CA VAL A 108 2.42 0.73 -0.59
C VAL A 108 1.45 1.09 0.51
N SER A 109 0.63 2.11 0.28
CA SER A 109 -0.45 2.48 1.20
C SER A 109 -1.73 1.72 0.86
N ALA A 110 -2.05 0.70 1.65
CA ALA A 110 -3.33 -0.03 1.55
C ALA A 110 -4.55 0.89 1.69
N VAL A 111 -4.42 1.96 2.49
CA VAL A 111 -5.47 2.98 2.65
C VAL A 111 -5.67 3.74 1.35
N THR A 112 -4.60 4.26 0.74
CA THR A 112 -4.67 4.99 -0.54
C THR A 112 -5.23 4.12 -1.65
N PHE A 113 -4.81 2.86 -1.70
CA PHE A 113 -5.36 1.88 -2.64
C PHE A 113 -6.86 1.67 -2.43
N THR A 114 -7.32 1.51 -1.19
CA THR A 114 -8.75 1.33 -0.88
C THR A 114 -9.57 2.57 -1.25
N VAL A 115 -9.04 3.78 -1.02
CA VAL A 115 -9.69 5.03 -1.45
C VAL A 115 -9.79 5.12 -2.96
N LEU A 116 -8.75 4.73 -3.69
CA LEU A 116 -8.78 4.68 -5.15
C LEU A 116 -9.87 3.72 -5.64
N LEU A 117 -9.91 2.49 -5.13
CA LEU A 117 -10.93 1.52 -5.52
C LEU A 117 -12.34 2.03 -5.21
N SER A 118 -12.57 2.55 -4.00
CA SER A 118 -13.86 3.12 -3.61
C SER A 118 -14.28 4.31 -4.49
N SER A 119 -13.32 5.13 -4.93
CA SER A 119 -13.58 6.24 -5.84
C SER A 119 -13.89 5.77 -7.26
N LEU A 120 -13.25 4.70 -7.74
CA LEU A 120 -13.55 4.08 -9.03
C LEU A 120 -14.94 3.44 -9.01
N ASP A 121 -15.27 2.71 -7.94
CA ASP A 121 -16.60 2.10 -7.72
C ASP A 121 -17.71 3.16 -7.75
N THR A 122 -17.51 4.29 -7.05
CA THR A 122 -18.48 5.41 -7.02
C THR A 122 -18.71 6.02 -8.40
N ARG A 123 -17.71 5.95 -9.28
CA ARG A 123 -17.77 6.47 -10.66
C ARG A 123 -18.17 5.42 -11.68
N GLY A 124 -18.40 4.17 -11.26
CA GLY A 124 -18.67 3.05 -12.17
C GLY A 124 -17.52 2.77 -13.14
N ILE A 125 -16.28 3.01 -12.73
CA ILE A 125 -15.09 2.69 -13.52
C ILE A 125 -14.59 1.30 -13.12
N ASP A 126 -14.65 0.35 -14.06
CA ASP A 126 -14.16 -1.00 -13.84
C ASP A 126 -12.63 -1.04 -13.71
N TYR A 127 -12.15 -1.97 -12.89
CA TYR A 127 -10.74 -2.30 -12.72
C TYR A 127 -10.59 -3.82 -12.55
N GLU A 128 -9.40 -4.33 -12.80
CA GLU A 128 -9.16 -5.76 -12.79
C GLU A 128 -9.19 -6.31 -11.35
N GLY A 129 -9.94 -7.37 -11.09
CA GLY A 129 -10.07 -7.93 -9.73
C GLY A 129 -8.72 -8.34 -9.08
N PHE A 130 -7.69 -8.58 -9.90
CA PHE A 130 -6.36 -8.98 -9.44
C PHE A 130 -5.47 -7.82 -8.98
N VAL A 131 -5.87 -6.54 -9.09
CA VAL A 131 -5.03 -5.42 -8.61
C VAL A 131 -4.70 -5.50 -7.13
N ALA A 132 -5.57 -6.09 -6.30
CA ALA A 132 -5.27 -6.33 -4.88
C ALA A 132 -4.09 -7.32 -4.69
N GLY A 133 -3.97 -8.32 -5.58
CA GLY A 133 -2.82 -9.23 -5.59
C GLY A 133 -1.54 -8.54 -6.06
N LEU A 134 -1.64 -7.67 -7.07
CA LEU A 134 -0.51 -6.88 -7.55
C LEU A 134 0.02 -5.90 -6.50
N LEU A 135 -0.86 -5.32 -5.68
CA LEU A 135 -0.48 -4.48 -4.53
C LEU A 135 0.40 -5.27 -3.54
N ALA A 136 0.00 -6.51 -3.21
CA ALA A 136 0.77 -7.36 -2.30
C ALA A 136 2.14 -7.75 -2.90
N VAL A 137 2.20 -8.03 -4.21
CA VAL A 137 3.47 -8.26 -4.90
C VAL A 137 4.37 -7.04 -4.82
N LEU A 138 3.82 -5.85 -5.10
CA LEU A 138 4.53 -4.58 -5.04
C LEU A 138 5.11 -4.32 -3.63
N GLU A 139 4.33 -4.60 -2.58
CA GLU A 139 4.75 -4.48 -1.18
C GLU A 139 5.93 -5.40 -0.85
N ILE A 140 5.82 -6.69 -1.18
CA ILE A 140 6.86 -7.68 -0.89
C ILE A 140 8.17 -7.33 -1.59
N VAL A 141 8.11 -6.98 -2.87
CA VAL A 141 9.29 -6.62 -3.66
C VAL A 141 9.97 -5.37 -3.09
N GLY A 142 9.19 -4.34 -2.75
CA GLY A 142 9.70 -3.11 -2.15
C GLY A 142 10.48 -3.36 -0.85
N ILE A 143 9.90 -4.16 0.05
CA ILE A 143 10.54 -4.52 1.32
C ILE A 143 11.82 -5.34 1.09
N ILE A 144 11.79 -6.34 0.20
CA ILE A 144 12.96 -7.16 -0.11
C ILE A 144 14.12 -6.30 -0.62
N VAL A 145 13.85 -5.39 -1.57
CA VAL A 145 14.88 -4.51 -2.13
C VAL A 145 15.47 -3.61 -1.05
N ALA A 146 14.64 -3.01 -0.19
CA ALA A 146 15.12 -2.19 0.91
C ALA A 146 15.97 -2.97 1.92
N LEU A 147 15.61 -4.23 2.23
CA LEU A 147 16.42 -5.10 3.08
C LEU A 147 17.77 -5.47 2.45
N PHE A 148 17.81 -5.68 1.14
CA PHE A 148 19.08 -5.87 0.41
C PHE A 148 19.96 -4.63 0.48
N LEU A 149 19.39 -3.44 0.28
CA LEU A 149 20.10 -2.16 0.39
C LEU A 149 20.67 -1.93 1.80
N ALA A 150 19.93 -2.32 2.85
CA ALA A 150 20.40 -2.22 4.23
C ALA A 150 21.62 -3.11 4.52
N ARG A 151 21.69 -4.28 3.87
CA ARG A 151 22.77 -5.28 4.06
C ARG A 151 23.98 -5.07 3.15
N GLY A 152 23.78 -4.43 2.01
CA GLY A 152 24.79 -4.29 0.95
C GLY A 152 25.76 -3.11 1.12
N SER A 153 25.83 -2.47 2.28
CA SER A 153 26.77 -1.37 2.57
C SER A 153 27.76 -1.69 3.66
#